data_AF-A0A352DNF7-F1
#
_entry.id   AF-A0A352DNF7-F1
#
_cell.length_a   1.000
_cell.length_b   1.000
_cell.length_c   1.000
_cell.angle_alpha   90.00
_cell.angle_beta   90.00
_cell.angle_gamma   90.00
#
_symmetry.space_group_name_H-M   'P 1'
#
loop_
_entity.id
_entity.type
_entity.pdbx_description
1 polymer ?
#
loop_
_entity_poly.entity_id
_entity_poly.type
_entity_poly.pdbx_seq_one_letter_code
_entity_poly.pdbx_strand_id
1 'polypeptide(L)'
;MKKHSVPKWQQEISSFKGIKSTFIIEGNINDFYPLYEGGEMPIAFVDLNMTLLRLFNERKDSLDYEFMFCDPATGIYNKFGDRYGNIEEMINKYSGSNDGEPLPFGIDKLFKKSCKMDDIEQLSSVIRNAMVDTERTKPVAVVMNFVSRYISSPTTLEPAENKMFLNLLFASLNAARIANDFNTLIMIVEKFNDLPAWFFYNNPNVRTISIPNPDKDIRTIFIDKEYLEFRSDPALDKVKDKFIDVTDGLKHRELKELRNLYQRLIAKKPDTELLDAVSIYKYGIIENMWHSIDKEKIAGLEELLKQRVMGQDQAVSKTVNIVKRAVSGLSGLQHSSGQNKPRGVLFFAGPTGTGKTELTKALSEQLFGDENNCIRFDMSEFSESHAAQKLFGAPPGYVGYEAGGQLTNAIKERPFSILLFDEIEKAHPSIMDKFLQILEDGRMTDGQGNTVYFSETLIIFTSNLGITRQYTDSAGREHREQLVFPSESYEEIQPKVLSAIKDHFKPEVLNRIGNNVIVYDFIRPEAAKAIVRGQVKKIGSRILKQNKITVNVTDALLEHFYTLAGRDEVLEMGGRGIGNLMEEQFINPLAEYIFEASCDAGDTVKADAADGAVVFTREA
;
A
#
# COMPACT_ATOMS: atom_id res chain seq x y z
N MET A 1 -19.50 -18.19 20.53
CA MET A 1 -18.14 -18.18 21.10
C MET A 1 -17.23 -19.00 20.20
N LYS A 2 -16.39 -18.35 19.38
CA LYS A 2 -15.33 -19.07 18.66
C LYS A 2 -14.28 -19.47 19.70
N LYS A 3 -13.83 -20.73 19.69
CA LYS A 3 -12.69 -21.16 20.49
C LYS A 3 -11.48 -20.34 20.05
N HIS A 4 -10.94 -19.51 20.93
CA HIS A 4 -9.69 -18.82 20.66
C HIS A 4 -8.57 -19.85 20.84
N SER A 5 -8.08 -20.39 19.72
CA SER A 5 -6.99 -21.37 19.74
C SER A 5 -5.64 -20.66 19.77
N VAL A 6 -4.68 -21.30 20.44
CA VAL A 6 -3.25 -20.95 20.38
C VAL A 6 -2.83 -20.76 18.92
N PRO A 7 -2.04 -19.73 18.55
CA PRO A 7 -1.64 -19.50 17.16
C PRO A 7 -1.02 -20.73 16.51
N LYS A 8 -1.34 -20.99 15.23
CA LYS A 8 -0.85 -22.17 14.49
C LYS A 8 0.66 -22.35 14.60
N TRP A 9 1.44 -21.28 14.46
CA TRP A 9 2.91 -21.35 14.54
C TRP A 9 3.41 -21.79 15.91
N GLN A 10 2.73 -21.43 17.01
CA GLN A 10 3.07 -21.90 18.36
C GLN A 10 2.73 -23.38 18.53
N GLN A 11 1.56 -23.81 18.02
CA GLN A 11 1.20 -25.23 18.01
C GLN A 11 2.19 -26.06 17.21
N GLU A 12 2.72 -25.50 16.12
CA GLU A 12 3.71 -26.15 15.26
C GLU A 12 5.05 -26.32 15.99
N ILE A 13 5.52 -25.29 16.71
CA ILE A 13 6.69 -25.41 17.60
C ILE A 13 6.46 -26.52 18.64
N SER A 14 5.36 -26.47 19.39
CA SER A 14 5.09 -27.47 20.44
C SER A 14 4.97 -28.90 19.87
N SER A 15 4.43 -29.06 18.65
CA SER A 15 4.30 -30.38 18.01
C SER A 15 5.64 -30.99 17.55
N PHE A 16 6.61 -30.14 17.20
CA PHE A 16 7.91 -30.60 16.68
C PHE A 16 9.07 -30.46 17.67
N LYS A 17 8.86 -29.76 18.80
CA LYS A 17 9.80 -29.70 19.93
C LYS A 17 10.19 -31.12 20.33
N GLY A 18 11.48 -31.36 20.55
CA GLY A 18 12.01 -32.68 20.88
C GLY A 18 12.18 -33.64 19.70
N ILE A 19 11.51 -33.38 18.56
CA ILE A 19 11.59 -34.19 17.34
C ILE A 19 12.58 -33.60 16.35
N LYS A 20 12.52 -32.28 16.13
CA LYS A 20 13.40 -31.55 15.22
C LYS A 20 14.54 -30.95 16.02
N SER A 21 15.78 -31.18 15.59
CA SER A 21 16.96 -30.56 16.21
C SER A 21 17.23 -29.15 15.70
N THR A 22 16.52 -28.68 14.66
CA THR A 22 16.71 -27.32 14.14
C THR A 22 15.40 -26.67 13.72
N PHE A 23 15.18 -25.45 14.18
CA PHE A 23 14.08 -24.57 13.78
C PHE A 23 14.64 -23.34 13.08
N ILE A 24 14.06 -22.96 11.94
CA ILE A 24 14.32 -21.67 11.29
C ILE A 24 13.02 -20.87 11.38
N ILE A 25 13.07 -19.72 12.05
CA ILE A 25 11.90 -18.86 12.31
C ILE A 25 12.05 -17.56 11.54
N GLU A 26 11.05 -17.23 10.72
CA GLU A 26 11.02 -16.03 9.88
C GLU A 26 9.70 -15.25 9.97
N GLY A 27 9.63 -14.10 9.29
CA GLY A 27 8.41 -13.30 9.15
C GLY A 27 8.29 -12.23 10.24
N ASN A 28 7.18 -12.18 10.96
CA ASN A 28 6.94 -11.21 12.02
C ASN A 28 7.70 -11.60 13.30
N ILE A 29 9.05 -11.51 13.30
CA ILE A 29 9.95 -11.95 14.40
C ILE A 29 10.25 -10.87 15.46
N ASN A 30 9.86 -9.61 15.18
CA ASN A 30 10.16 -8.44 16.00
C ASN A 30 8.90 -7.82 16.62
N ASP A 31 7.99 -8.66 17.13
CA ASP A 31 6.70 -8.23 17.68
C ASP A 31 6.50 -8.76 19.12
N PHE A 32 5.30 -8.56 19.67
CA PHE A 32 4.84 -9.24 20.87
C PHE A 32 3.89 -10.39 20.51
N TYR A 33 3.98 -11.49 21.24
CA TYR A 33 3.22 -12.72 20.99
C TYR A 33 2.46 -13.17 22.22
N PRO A 34 1.27 -13.76 22.05
CA PRO A 34 0.47 -14.25 23.16
C PRO A 34 1.21 -15.35 23.93
N LEU A 35 1.23 -15.24 25.25
CA LEU A 35 1.76 -16.23 26.17
C LEU A 35 0.61 -16.94 26.88
N TYR A 36 0.55 -18.27 26.78
CA TYR A 36 -0.48 -19.10 27.40
C TYR A 36 0.07 -19.85 28.61
N GLU A 37 -0.75 -19.99 29.66
CA GLU A 37 -0.45 -20.84 30.82
C GLU A 37 -1.66 -21.75 31.12
N GLY A 38 -1.73 -22.90 30.43
CA GLY A 38 -2.73 -23.95 30.71
C GLY A 38 -4.19 -23.62 30.40
N GLY A 39 -4.48 -22.47 29.76
CA GLY A 39 -5.82 -22.04 29.36
C GLY A 39 -5.89 -21.50 27.93
N GLU A 40 -7.11 -21.30 27.43
CA GLU A 40 -7.37 -20.81 26.06
C GLU A 40 -7.10 -19.31 25.87
N MET A 41 -6.92 -18.55 26.96
CA MET A 41 -6.67 -17.10 26.92
C MET A 41 -5.21 -16.79 27.30
N PRO A 42 -4.53 -15.88 26.57
CA PRO A 42 -3.16 -15.54 26.88
C PRO A 42 -3.06 -14.66 28.13
N ILE A 43 -2.10 -14.99 29.00
CA ILE A 43 -1.80 -14.29 30.25
C ILE A 43 -0.92 -13.06 30.08
N ALA A 44 -0.22 -12.92 28.94
CA ALA A 44 0.53 -11.72 28.58
C ALA A 44 0.84 -11.71 27.07
N PHE A 45 1.38 -10.60 26.58
CA PHE A 45 2.06 -10.53 25.28
C PHE A 45 3.53 -10.20 25.53
N VAL A 46 4.43 -11.04 25.02
CA VAL A 46 5.87 -11.00 25.33
C VAL A 46 6.71 -11.10 24.05
N ASP A 47 7.99 -10.76 24.12
CA ASP A 47 8.89 -10.90 22.96
C ASP A 47 9.18 -12.37 22.60
N LEU A 48 9.64 -12.59 21.37
CA LEU A 48 9.84 -13.93 20.80
C LEU A 48 10.73 -14.83 21.67
N ASN A 49 11.81 -14.29 22.25
CA ASN A 49 12.72 -15.08 23.09
C ASN A 49 12.01 -15.61 24.35
N MET A 50 11.14 -14.81 24.96
CA MET A 50 10.34 -15.25 26.10
C MET A 50 9.27 -16.27 25.66
N THR A 51 8.65 -16.07 24.50
CA THR A 51 7.68 -17.03 23.96
C THR A 51 8.33 -18.39 23.68
N LEU A 52 9.50 -18.41 23.04
CA LEU A 52 10.25 -19.64 22.78
C LEU A 52 10.65 -20.35 24.07
N LEU A 53 11.18 -19.61 25.05
CA LEU A 53 11.52 -20.17 26.35
C LEU A 53 10.33 -20.89 26.99
N ARG A 54 9.14 -20.32 26.88
CA ARG A 54 7.91 -20.86 27.46
C ARG A 54 7.34 -22.04 26.68
N LEU A 55 7.40 -22.03 25.35
CA LEU A 55 7.00 -23.17 24.52
C LEU A 55 7.92 -24.38 24.77
N PHE A 56 9.21 -24.16 25.03
CA PHE A 56 10.15 -25.23 25.36
C PHE A 56 10.15 -25.63 26.83
N ASN A 57 9.53 -24.85 27.73
CA ASN A 57 9.39 -25.17 29.16
C ASN A 57 7.94 -24.98 29.62
N GLU A 58 7.06 -25.88 29.17
CA GLU A 58 5.60 -25.74 29.36
C GLU A 58 5.18 -25.95 30.82
N ARG A 59 5.95 -26.74 31.58
CA ARG A 59 5.70 -27.00 33.00
C ARG A 59 6.33 -25.91 33.88
N LYS A 60 5.53 -25.23 34.70
CA LYS A 60 5.99 -24.16 35.61
C LYS A 60 7.10 -24.59 36.58
N ASP A 61 7.09 -25.88 36.97
CA ASP A 61 7.94 -26.43 38.01
C ASP A 61 9.04 -27.37 37.47
N SER A 62 9.07 -27.66 36.17
CA SER A 62 10.15 -28.41 35.53
C SER A 62 10.79 -27.62 34.39
N LEU A 63 12.11 -27.48 34.45
CA LEU A 63 12.92 -27.03 33.32
C LEU A 63 13.17 -28.23 32.43
N ASP A 64 12.42 -28.30 31.34
CA ASP A 64 12.54 -29.32 30.30
C ASP A 64 13.77 -29.04 29.43
N TYR A 65 14.08 -27.75 29.15
CA TYR A 65 15.22 -27.30 28.36
C TYR A 65 16.00 -26.20 29.08
N GLU A 66 17.31 -26.25 28.96
CA GLU A 66 18.19 -25.11 29.25
C GLU A 66 18.38 -24.26 28.00
N PHE A 67 18.56 -22.96 28.16
CA PHE A 67 18.59 -21.98 27.10
C PHE A 67 19.93 -21.27 27.03
N MET A 68 20.41 -21.10 25.79
CA MET A 68 21.55 -20.28 25.46
C MET A 68 21.13 -19.35 24.32
N PHE A 69 21.27 -18.03 24.50
CA PHE A 69 20.98 -17.07 23.45
C PHE A 69 22.30 -16.54 22.87
N CYS A 70 22.31 -16.23 21.58
CA CYS A 70 23.41 -15.48 21.00
C CYS A 70 22.96 -14.51 19.90
N ASP A 71 23.72 -13.44 19.75
CA ASP A 71 23.56 -12.43 18.69
C ASP A 71 24.94 -11.85 18.29
N PRO A 72 25.07 -11.26 17.09
CA PRO A 72 26.37 -10.78 16.60
C PRO A 72 27.00 -9.66 17.43
N ALA A 73 26.22 -8.90 18.19
CA ALA A 73 26.70 -7.76 18.96
C ALA A 73 27.13 -8.15 20.38
N THR A 74 26.40 -9.08 21.00
CA THR A 74 26.56 -9.46 22.40
C THR A 74 27.38 -10.74 22.57
N GLY A 75 27.50 -11.57 21.53
CA GLY A 75 28.03 -12.92 21.65
C GLY A 75 27.02 -13.85 22.31
N ILE A 76 27.43 -14.65 23.30
CA ILE A 76 26.54 -15.57 24.03
C ILE A 76 26.00 -14.87 25.29
N TYR A 77 24.71 -14.94 25.55
CA TYR A 77 24.09 -14.29 26.70
C TYR A 77 22.90 -15.06 27.28
N ASN A 78 22.47 -14.65 28.48
CA ASN A 78 21.30 -15.22 29.15
C ASN A 78 20.33 -14.13 29.65
N LYS A 79 19.41 -13.74 28.77
CA LYS A 79 18.38 -12.72 29.05
C LYS A 79 17.52 -13.00 30.30
N PHE A 80 17.32 -14.26 30.68
CA PHE A 80 16.34 -14.63 31.72
C PHE A 80 16.97 -15.05 33.05
N GLY A 81 18.30 -15.22 33.09
CA GLY A 81 19.09 -15.55 34.28
C GLY A 81 19.27 -17.06 34.47
N ASP A 82 20.17 -17.43 35.40
CA ASP A 82 20.76 -18.77 35.48
C ASP A 82 19.76 -19.90 35.77
N ARG A 83 18.55 -19.58 36.24
CA ARG A 83 17.44 -20.55 36.37
C ARG A 83 17.18 -21.30 35.06
N TYR A 84 17.38 -20.63 33.92
CA TYR A 84 17.07 -21.19 32.60
C TYR A 84 18.31 -21.69 31.86
N GLY A 85 19.47 -21.75 32.51
CA GLY A 85 20.72 -22.21 31.91
C GLY A 85 21.91 -21.39 32.41
N ASN A 86 22.93 -22.06 32.94
CA ASN A 86 24.16 -21.39 33.37
C ASN A 86 25.12 -21.26 32.17
N ILE A 87 25.11 -20.10 31.51
CA ILE A 87 25.95 -19.88 30.31
C ILE A 87 27.44 -19.90 30.62
N GLU A 88 27.87 -19.58 31.85
CA GLU A 88 29.30 -19.63 32.20
C GLU A 88 29.79 -21.06 32.27
N GLU A 89 29.03 -21.94 32.91
CA GLU A 89 29.32 -23.37 32.96
C GLU A 89 29.33 -23.97 31.54
N MET A 90 28.35 -23.64 30.71
CA MET A 90 28.28 -24.15 29.33
C MET A 90 29.45 -23.64 28.48
N ILE A 91 29.77 -22.35 28.55
CA ILE A 91 30.88 -21.79 27.75
C ILE A 91 32.20 -22.39 28.22
N ASN A 92 32.46 -22.45 29.53
CA ASN A 92 33.69 -23.05 30.07
C ASN A 92 33.82 -24.54 29.70
N LYS A 93 32.71 -25.28 29.62
CA LYS A 93 32.71 -26.68 29.18
C LYS A 93 33.04 -26.83 27.69
N TYR A 94 32.60 -25.91 26.84
CA TYR A 94 32.59 -26.11 25.39
C TYR A 94 33.54 -25.20 24.59
N SER A 95 34.14 -24.17 25.20
CA SER A 95 35.04 -23.22 24.53
C SER A 95 36.42 -23.78 24.22
N GLY A 96 36.80 -24.94 24.79
CA GLY A 96 38.05 -25.63 24.49
C GLY A 96 39.32 -24.89 24.94
N SER A 97 39.20 -23.88 25.82
CA SER A 97 40.35 -23.13 26.35
C SER A 97 41.17 -24.02 27.28
N ASN A 98 42.27 -24.58 26.77
CA ASN A 98 43.30 -25.23 27.59
C ASN A 98 44.23 -24.21 28.29
N ASP A 99 44.14 -22.93 27.90
CA ASP A 99 44.90 -21.83 28.50
C ASP A 99 43.99 -21.04 29.43
N GLY A 100 44.23 -21.15 30.74
CA GLY A 100 43.36 -20.71 31.83
C GLY A 100 43.16 -19.20 32.01
N GLU A 101 42.95 -18.44 30.93
CA GLU A 101 42.37 -17.11 31.05
C GLU A 101 40.83 -17.21 31.00
N PRO A 102 40.12 -16.78 32.06
CA PRO A 102 38.66 -16.79 32.08
C PRO A 102 38.12 -15.86 31.00
N LEU A 103 37.20 -16.37 30.17
CA LEU A 103 36.50 -15.56 29.19
C LEU A 103 35.81 -14.37 29.88
N PRO A 104 35.87 -13.16 29.30
CA PRO A 104 35.36 -11.96 29.95
C PRO A 104 33.82 -11.99 30.00
N PHE A 105 33.27 -12.33 31.16
CA PHE A 105 31.83 -12.24 31.42
C PHE A 105 31.45 -10.82 31.83
N GLY A 106 30.56 -10.20 31.06
CA GLY A 106 29.94 -8.92 31.38
C GLY A 106 28.59 -9.11 32.07
N ILE A 107 28.33 -8.30 33.10
CA ILE A 107 26.99 -8.14 33.71
C ILE A 107 26.37 -6.86 33.12
N ASP A 108 25.27 -7.01 32.39
CA ASP A 108 24.49 -5.90 31.83
C ASP A 108 23.05 -5.93 32.35
N LYS A 109 22.43 -4.75 32.54
CA LYS A 109 21.01 -4.60 32.86
C LYS A 109 20.09 -5.30 31.85
N LEU A 110 20.48 -5.39 30.58
CA LEU A 110 19.68 -6.00 29.50
C LEU A 110 19.77 -7.52 29.48
N PHE A 111 20.96 -8.08 29.75
CA PHE A 111 21.23 -9.50 29.51
C PHE A 111 21.51 -10.29 30.77
N LYS A 112 21.52 -9.67 31.97
CA LYS A 112 21.97 -10.21 33.26
C LYS A 112 23.42 -10.73 33.25
N LYS A 113 23.78 -11.60 32.30
CA LYS A 113 25.11 -12.16 32.07
C LYS A 113 25.35 -12.37 30.56
N SER A 114 26.52 -12.00 30.08
CA SER A 114 26.93 -12.09 28.67
C SER A 114 28.42 -12.42 28.56
N CYS A 115 28.81 -13.06 27.46
CA CYS A 115 30.19 -13.35 27.08
C CYS A 115 30.37 -12.89 25.63
N LYS A 116 31.13 -11.82 25.45
CA LYS A 116 31.45 -11.31 24.13
C LYS A 116 32.33 -12.32 23.39
N MET A 117 31.92 -12.72 22.20
CA MET A 117 32.66 -13.63 21.33
C MET A 117 32.70 -13.01 19.94
N ASP A 118 33.80 -12.33 19.63
CA ASP A 118 34.00 -11.64 18.34
C ASP A 118 34.34 -12.63 17.21
N ASP A 119 34.78 -13.84 17.54
CA ASP A 119 35.05 -14.91 16.57
C ASP A 119 33.82 -15.81 16.36
N ILE A 120 33.20 -15.68 15.18
CA ILE A 120 32.06 -16.48 14.75
C ILE A 120 32.37 -17.98 14.62
N GLU A 121 33.63 -18.34 14.37
CA GLU A 121 34.07 -19.72 14.30
C GLU A 121 34.08 -20.35 15.70
N GLN A 122 34.64 -19.63 16.68
CA GLN A 122 34.62 -20.04 18.07
C GLN A 122 33.19 -20.16 18.60
N LEU A 123 32.33 -19.18 18.30
CA LEU A 123 30.91 -19.20 18.63
C LEU A 123 30.22 -20.45 18.08
N SER A 124 30.36 -20.73 16.77
CA SER A 124 29.73 -21.90 16.15
C SER A 124 30.29 -23.22 16.68
N SER A 125 31.55 -23.25 17.13
CA SER A 125 32.17 -24.43 17.73
C SER A 125 31.59 -24.71 19.12
N VAL A 126 31.38 -23.68 19.94
CA VAL A 126 30.70 -23.80 21.24
C VAL A 126 29.27 -24.32 21.05
N ILE A 127 28.54 -23.75 20.09
CA ILE A 127 27.16 -24.19 19.77
C ILE A 127 27.16 -25.65 19.32
N ARG A 128 28.06 -26.04 18.40
CA ARG A 128 28.18 -27.42 17.93
C ARG A 128 28.46 -28.37 19.08
N ASN A 129 29.43 -28.05 19.94
CA ASN A 129 29.81 -28.89 21.07
C ASN A 129 28.66 -29.03 22.08
N ALA A 130 27.91 -27.96 22.36
CA ALA A 130 26.72 -28.02 23.21
C ALA A 130 25.61 -28.88 22.60
N MET A 131 25.42 -28.81 21.28
CA MET A 131 24.38 -29.55 20.56
C MET A 131 24.66 -31.06 20.48
N VAL A 132 25.93 -31.48 20.37
CA VAL A 132 26.31 -32.91 20.29
C VAL A 132 26.61 -33.56 21.64
N ASP A 133 26.59 -32.79 22.74
CA ASP A 133 26.89 -33.31 24.08
C ASP A 133 25.79 -34.26 24.59
N THR A 134 26.16 -35.52 24.78
CA THR A 134 25.32 -36.59 25.31
C THR A 134 25.35 -36.70 26.84
N GLU A 135 26.27 -36.02 27.52
CA GLU A 135 26.45 -36.11 28.98
C GLU A 135 25.56 -35.12 29.75
N ARG A 136 24.75 -34.33 29.05
CA ARG A 136 23.86 -33.35 29.68
C ARG A 136 22.73 -34.05 30.43
N THR A 137 22.37 -33.49 31.58
CA THR A 137 21.18 -33.93 32.34
C THR A 137 19.87 -33.41 31.73
N LYS A 138 19.95 -32.33 30.94
CA LYS A 138 18.83 -31.69 30.26
C LYS A 138 19.20 -31.28 28.85
N PRO A 139 18.27 -31.35 27.88
CA PRO A 139 18.50 -30.85 26.54
C PRO A 139 18.72 -29.33 26.56
N VAL A 140 19.50 -28.84 25.59
CA VAL A 140 19.76 -27.41 25.40
C VAL A 140 19.01 -26.88 24.18
N ALA A 141 18.46 -25.68 24.30
CA ALA A 141 17.93 -24.87 23.21
C ALA A 141 18.86 -23.68 22.98
N VAL A 142 19.58 -23.68 21.85
CA VAL A 142 20.43 -22.57 21.44
C VAL A 142 19.65 -21.67 20.49
N VAL A 143 19.39 -20.43 20.89
CA VAL A 143 18.65 -19.44 20.11
C VAL A 143 19.62 -18.42 19.51
N MET A 144 19.83 -18.51 18.20
CA MET A 144 20.60 -17.55 17.42
C MET A 144 19.68 -16.45 16.89
N ASN A 145 19.82 -15.23 17.42
CA ASN A 145 19.13 -14.04 16.93
C ASN A 145 19.92 -13.38 15.79
N PHE A 146 19.21 -12.75 14.86
CA PHE A 146 19.80 -12.00 13.74
C PHE A 146 20.78 -12.83 12.90
N VAL A 147 20.44 -14.08 12.57
CA VAL A 147 21.38 -15.00 11.89
C VAL A 147 21.87 -14.44 10.56
N SER A 148 21.01 -13.73 9.82
CA SER A 148 21.36 -13.07 8.55
C SER A 148 22.41 -11.96 8.70
N ARG A 149 22.70 -11.51 9.92
CA ARG A 149 23.71 -10.48 10.23
C ARG A 149 25.08 -11.05 10.60
N TYR A 150 25.22 -12.38 10.67
CA TYR A 150 26.52 -13.05 10.81
C TYR A 150 27.24 -13.24 9.46
N ILE A 151 26.57 -12.99 8.34
CA ILE A 151 27.12 -13.23 7.00
C ILE A 151 26.95 -12.05 6.07
N SER A 152 27.87 -11.96 5.11
CA SER A 152 27.89 -10.94 4.08
C SER A 152 26.90 -11.24 2.96
N SER A 153 26.81 -12.50 2.52
CA SER A 153 25.88 -12.93 1.47
C SER A 153 25.56 -14.43 1.57
N PRO A 154 24.29 -14.85 1.39
CA PRO A 154 23.90 -16.26 1.44
C PRO A 154 24.46 -17.08 0.27
N THR A 155 24.88 -16.44 -0.84
CA THR A 155 25.42 -17.11 -2.02
C THR A 155 26.94 -17.10 -2.07
N THR A 156 27.58 -16.17 -1.36
CA THR A 156 29.03 -15.94 -1.38
C THR A 156 29.52 -15.77 0.04
N LEU A 157 29.78 -16.90 0.70
CA LEU A 157 30.25 -16.93 2.09
C LEU A 157 31.77 -16.76 2.14
N GLU A 158 32.24 -15.96 3.09
CA GLU A 158 33.66 -15.92 3.45
C GLU A 158 34.09 -17.24 4.14
N PRO A 159 35.40 -17.56 4.19
CA PRO A 159 35.86 -18.81 4.80
C PRO A 159 35.39 -19.05 6.24
N ALA A 160 35.38 -18.01 7.07
CA ALA A 160 34.91 -18.07 8.46
C ALA A 160 33.39 -18.28 8.54
N GLU A 161 32.62 -17.58 7.69
CA GLU A 161 31.16 -17.71 7.58
C GLU A 161 30.76 -19.12 7.12
N ASN A 162 31.47 -19.66 6.11
CA ASN A 162 31.24 -21.01 5.62
C ASN A 162 31.52 -22.05 6.71
N LYS A 163 32.62 -21.89 7.45
CA LYS A 163 32.97 -22.79 8.56
C LYS A 163 31.96 -22.71 9.71
N MET A 164 31.45 -21.51 10.01
CA MET A 164 30.36 -21.31 10.96
C MET A 164 29.12 -22.13 10.55
N PHE A 165 28.66 -21.99 9.31
CA PHE A 165 27.49 -22.75 8.81
C PHE A 165 27.73 -24.25 8.72
N LEU A 166 28.95 -24.70 8.38
CA LEU A 166 29.29 -26.12 8.44
C LEU A 166 29.19 -26.65 9.87
N ASN A 167 29.72 -25.92 10.86
CA ASN A 167 29.59 -26.29 12.28
C ASN A 167 28.12 -26.37 12.71
N LEU A 168 27.29 -25.41 12.32
CA LEU A 168 25.85 -25.44 12.61
C LEU A 168 25.14 -26.60 11.90
N LEU A 169 25.54 -26.94 10.66
CA LEU A 169 24.98 -28.09 9.94
C LEU A 169 25.36 -29.39 10.64
N PHE A 170 26.63 -29.54 11.05
CA PHE A 170 27.07 -30.68 11.85
C PHE A 170 26.32 -30.78 13.17
N ALA A 171 26.09 -29.64 13.84
CA ALA A 171 25.29 -29.58 15.06
C ALA A 171 23.84 -30.03 14.83
N SER A 172 23.23 -29.62 13.72
CA SER A 172 21.87 -30.01 13.33
C SER A 172 21.76 -31.51 13.04
N LEU A 173 22.71 -32.07 12.28
CA LEU A 173 22.69 -33.46 11.85
C LEU A 173 23.01 -34.44 13.00
N ASN A 174 23.89 -34.04 13.93
CA ASN A 174 24.40 -34.90 15.00
C ASN A 174 23.90 -34.49 16.39
N ALA A 175 22.81 -33.72 16.46
CA ALA A 175 22.25 -33.28 17.73
C ALA A 175 21.98 -34.46 18.67
N ALA A 176 22.49 -34.37 19.89
CA ALA A 176 22.28 -35.39 20.91
C ALA A 176 20.84 -35.39 21.40
N ARG A 177 20.36 -36.57 21.79
CA ARG A 177 19.02 -36.77 22.36
C ARG A 177 19.14 -37.03 23.86
N ILE A 178 18.54 -36.15 24.67
CA ILE A 178 18.53 -36.20 26.13
C ILE A 178 17.08 -36.44 26.59
N ALA A 179 16.82 -37.51 27.34
CA ALA A 179 15.49 -37.83 27.84
C ALA A 179 14.37 -37.83 26.77
N ASN A 180 14.69 -38.34 25.57
CA ASN A 180 13.87 -38.38 24.33
C ASN A 180 13.77 -37.09 23.51
N ASP A 181 14.32 -35.99 24.01
CA ASP A 181 14.30 -34.67 23.37
C ASP A 181 15.65 -34.34 22.75
N PHE A 182 15.66 -33.80 21.52
CA PHE A 182 16.90 -33.33 20.90
C PHE A 182 17.38 -32.01 21.50
N ASN A 183 18.70 -31.88 21.66
CA ASN A 183 19.33 -30.57 21.68
C ASN A 183 18.91 -29.81 20.41
N THR A 184 18.47 -28.57 20.58
CA THR A 184 17.75 -27.83 19.55
C THR A 184 18.44 -26.52 19.22
N LEU A 185 18.70 -26.30 17.93
CA LEU A 185 19.16 -25.04 17.38
C LEU A 185 17.97 -24.25 16.83
N ILE A 186 17.77 -23.02 17.29
CA ILE A 186 16.69 -22.13 16.83
C ILE A 186 17.34 -20.91 16.17
N MET A 187 17.11 -20.75 14.87
CA MET A 187 17.67 -19.69 14.05
C MET A 187 16.59 -18.68 13.71
N ILE A 188 16.74 -17.44 14.17
CA ILE A 188 15.81 -16.34 13.88
C ILE A 188 16.38 -15.51 12.73
N VAL A 189 15.65 -15.47 11.61
CA VAL A 189 16.02 -14.77 10.38
C VAL A 189 14.92 -13.83 9.92
N GLU A 190 15.27 -12.78 9.19
CA GLU A 190 14.26 -11.88 8.60
C GLU A 190 13.50 -12.59 7.48
N LYS A 191 14.25 -13.22 6.56
CA LYS A 191 13.72 -14.07 5.50
C LYS A 191 14.50 -15.38 5.43
N PHE A 192 13.81 -16.44 5.06
CA PHE A 192 14.37 -17.78 4.90
C PHE A 192 15.49 -17.83 3.86
N ASN A 193 15.39 -17.03 2.80
CA ASN A 193 16.39 -16.93 1.74
C ASN A 193 17.65 -16.14 2.16
N ASP A 194 17.68 -15.60 3.38
CA ASP A 194 18.89 -14.97 3.93
C ASP A 194 19.91 -16.02 4.41
N LEU A 195 19.58 -17.32 4.35
CA LEU A 195 20.48 -18.42 4.71
C LEU A 195 21.00 -19.15 3.45
N PRO A 196 22.20 -19.76 3.53
CA PRO A 196 22.70 -20.60 2.45
C PRO A 196 21.77 -21.78 2.17
N ALA A 197 21.34 -21.93 0.91
CA ALA A 197 20.32 -22.92 0.54
C ALA A 197 20.70 -24.36 0.93
N TRP A 198 21.98 -24.71 0.83
CA TRP A 198 22.48 -26.04 1.16
C TRP A 198 22.36 -26.41 2.65
N PHE A 199 22.16 -25.44 3.55
CA PHE A 199 22.02 -25.70 4.98
C PHE A 199 20.68 -26.38 5.31
N PHE A 200 19.60 -25.93 4.67
CA PHE A 200 18.24 -26.38 4.95
C PHE A 200 17.67 -27.29 3.85
N TYR A 201 18.17 -27.20 2.62
CA TYR A 201 17.66 -27.98 1.50
C TYR A 201 17.93 -29.47 1.71
N ASN A 202 16.87 -30.29 1.67
CA ASN A 202 16.92 -31.73 1.93
C ASN A 202 17.45 -32.11 3.33
N ASN A 203 17.37 -31.22 4.31
CA ASN A 203 17.74 -31.52 5.69
C ASN A 203 16.49 -31.94 6.50
N PRO A 204 16.31 -33.23 6.83
CA PRO A 204 15.12 -33.72 7.53
C PRO A 204 15.04 -33.22 8.98
N ASN A 205 16.13 -32.72 9.55
CA ASN A 205 16.18 -32.25 10.93
C ASN A 205 15.70 -30.80 11.09
N VAL A 206 15.59 -30.07 9.99
CA VAL A 206 15.19 -28.67 9.95
C VAL A 206 13.67 -28.54 9.82
N ARG A 207 13.09 -27.62 10.59
CA ARG A 207 11.71 -27.16 10.43
C ARG A 207 11.68 -25.64 10.26
N THR A 208 11.12 -25.18 9.15
CA THR A 208 10.88 -23.76 8.92
C THR A 208 9.51 -23.36 9.46
N ILE A 209 9.46 -22.24 10.17
CA ILE A 209 8.24 -21.67 10.77
C ILE A 209 8.15 -20.20 10.36
N SER A 210 7.06 -19.83 9.71
CA SER A 210 6.77 -18.45 9.35
C SER A 210 5.76 -17.88 10.34
N ILE A 211 6.14 -16.82 11.05
CA ILE A 211 5.26 -16.12 11.99
C ILE A 211 4.47 -15.07 11.20
N PRO A 212 3.14 -15.20 11.08
CA PRO A 212 2.33 -14.20 10.40
C PRO A 212 2.16 -12.93 11.27
N ASN A 213 1.74 -11.84 10.63
CA ASN A 213 1.17 -10.70 11.35
C ASN A 213 -0.07 -11.13 12.15
N PRO A 214 -0.42 -10.43 13.25
CA PRO A 214 -1.56 -10.82 14.07
C PRO A 214 -2.86 -10.76 13.29
N ASP A 215 -3.60 -11.87 13.32
CA ASP A 215 -4.94 -11.96 12.76
C ASP A 215 -5.96 -11.19 13.61
N LYS A 216 -7.20 -11.12 13.12
CA LYS A 216 -8.29 -10.40 13.81
C LYS A 216 -8.55 -10.93 15.22
N ASP A 217 -8.46 -12.24 15.44
CA ASP A 217 -8.79 -12.86 16.72
C ASP A 217 -7.71 -12.55 17.78
N ILE A 218 -6.43 -12.75 17.43
CA ILE A 218 -5.30 -12.42 18.32
C ILE A 218 -5.23 -10.92 18.58
N ARG A 219 -5.49 -10.09 17.56
CA ARG A 219 -5.55 -8.63 17.71
C ARG A 219 -6.65 -8.19 18.66
N THR A 220 -7.83 -8.81 18.56
CA THR A 220 -8.95 -8.55 19.48
C THR A 220 -8.53 -8.82 20.92
N ILE A 221 -7.88 -9.96 21.17
CA ILE A 221 -7.37 -10.32 22.49
C ILE A 221 -6.30 -9.34 22.98
N PHE A 222 -5.41 -8.89 22.10
CA PHE A 222 -4.40 -7.88 22.45
C PHE A 222 -5.05 -6.55 22.85
N ILE A 223 -6.03 -6.08 22.06
CA ILE A 223 -6.75 -4.84 22.32
C ILE A 223 -7.51 -4.92 23.64
N ASP A 224 -8.25 -6.01 23.86
CA ASP A 224 -8.90 -6.30 25.15
C ASP A 224 -7.93 -6.34 26.31
N LYS A 225 -6.65 -6.64 26.03
CA LYS A 225 -5.65 -6.72 27.07
C LYS A 225 -5.02 -5.38 27.42
N GLU A 226 -4.63 -4.63 26.40
CA GLU A 226 -3.74 -3.48 26.50
C GLU A 226 -4.50 -2.15 26.47
N TYR A 227 -5.76 -2.09 26.01
CA TYR A 227 -6.57 -0.89 25.94
C TYR A 227 -7.64 -0.93 27.04
N LEU A 228 -7.41 -0.16 28.12
CA LEU A 228 -8.29 -0.14 29.29
C LEU A 228 -9.64 0.50 28.98
N GLU A 229 -9.67 1.42 28.02
CA GLU A 229 -10.85 2.16 27.57
C GLU A 229 -11.98 1.22 27.15
N PHE A 230 -11.65 0.12 26.47
CA PHE A 230 -12.62 -0.88 26.01
C PHE A 230 -13.04 -1.89 27.08
N ARG A 231 -12.31 -1.98 28.20
CA ARG A 231 -12.71 -2.85 29.33
C ARG A 231 -13.77 -2.20 30.21
N SER A 232 -13.75 -0.88 30.27
CA SER A 232 -14.51 -0.12 31.27
C SER A 232 -15.93 0.21 30.84
N ASP A 233 -16.21 0.25 29.52
CA ASP A 233 -17.51 0.65 29.00
C ASP A 233 -17.99 -0.25 27.84
N PRO A 234 -18.97 -1.14 28.07
CA PRO A 234 -19.59 -1.96 27.02
C PRO A 234 -20.27 -1.14 25.91
N ALA A 235 -20.62 0.13 26.14
CA ALA A 235 -21.17 1.00 25.11
C ALA A 235 -20.17 1.26 23.96
N LEU A 236 -18.87 1.01 24.20
CA LEU A 236 -17.80 1.17 23.21
C LEU A 236 -17.57 -0.07 22.34
N ASP A 237 -18.35 -1.15 22.46
CA ASP A 237 -18.16 -2.37 21.64
C ASP A 237 -18.17 -2.09 20.13
N LYS A 238 -19.05 -1.20 19.66
CA LYS A 238 -19.07 -0.79 18.24
C LYS A 238 -17.82 -0.02 17.83
N VAL A 239 -17.28 0.80 18.74
CA VAL A 239 -16.04 1.55 18.51
C VAL A 239 -14.85 0.62 18.51
N LYS A 240 -14.85 -0.40 19.39
CA LYS A 240 -13.85 -1.46 19.46
C LYS A 240 -13.80 -2.27 18.18
N ASP A 241 -14.95 -2.72 17.67
CA ASP A 241 -15.02 -3.46 16.40
C ASP A 241 -14.44 -2.64 15.25
N LYS A 242 -14.82 -1.35 15.17
CA LYS A 242 -14.24 -0.42 14.20
C LYS A 242 -12.73 -0.23 14.41
N PHE A 243 -12.28 -0.12 15.66
CA PHE A 243 -10.86 0.02 15.98
C PHE A 243 -10.04 -1.22 15.57
N ILE A 244 -10.56 -2.43 15.78
CA ILE A 244 -9.94 -3.70 15.34
C ILE A 244 -9.80 -3.75 13.82
N ASP A 245 -10.81 -3.25 13.10
CA ASP A 245 -10.83 -3.26 11.64
C ASP A 245 -9.88 -2.20 11.05
N VAL A 246 -9.88 -0.94 11.55
CA VAL A 246 -8.93 0.08 11.07
C VAL A 246 -7.48 -0.21 11.44
N THR A 247 -7.22 -0.97 12.50
CA THR A 247 -5.87 -1.36 12.89
C THR A 247 -5.40 -2.65 12.22
N ASP A 248 -6.18 -3.17 11.26
CA ASP A 248 -5.82 -4.37 10.55
C ASP A 248 -4.49 -4.23 9.81
N GLY A 249 -3.65 -5.25 10.01
CA GLY A 249 -2.29 -5.30 9.48
C GLY A 249 -1.22 -4.64 10.34
N LEU A 250 -1.56 -3.94 11.43
CA LEU A 250 -0.58 -3.46 12.41
C LEU A 250 -0.08 -4.60 13.29
N LYS A 251 1.21 -4.58 13.61
CA LYS A 251 1.85 -5.44 14.62
C LYS A 251 1.41 -5.05 16.02
N HIS A 252 1.51 -5.97 16.99
CA HIS A 252 1.18 -5.65 18.38
C HIS A 252 2.07 -4.54 18.98
N ARG A 253 3.34 -4.47 18.54
CA ARG A 253 4.24 -3.38 18.90
C ARG A 253 3.72 -2.02 18.42
N GLU A 254 3.27 -1.94 17.16
CA GLU A 254 2.67 -0.73 16.58
C GLU A 254 1.37 -0.36 17.29
N LEU A 255 0.54 -1.35 17.68
CA LEU A 255 -0.64 -1.11 18.51
C LEU A 255 -0.27 -0.54 19.88
N LYS A 256 0.83 -0.98 20.49
CA LYS A 256 1.30 -0.42 21.76
C LYS A 256 1.80 1.03 21.59
N GLU A 257 2.47 1.32 20.49
CA GLU A 257 2.90 2.67 20.13
C GLU A 257 1.72 3.60 19.89
N LEU A 258 0.69 3.13 19.18
CA LEU A 258 -0.57 3.85 18.95
C LEU A 258 -1.27 4.16 20.27
N ARG A 259 -1.33 3.21 21.21
CA ARG A 259 -1.86 3.48 22.57
C ARG A 259 -1.09 4.60 23.26
N ASN A 260 0.24 4.56 23.19
CA ASN A 260 1.08 5.59 23.80
C ASN A 260 0.88 6.96 23.12
N LEU A 261 0.70 6.99 21.80
CA LEU A 261 0.34 8.19 21.05
C LEU A 261 -1.02 8.73 21.52
N TYR A 262 -2.04 7.89 21.60
CA TYR A 262 -3.37 8.25 22.09
C TYR A 262 -3.31 8.87 23.49
N GLN A 263 -2.60 8.23 24.43
CA GLN A 263 -2.40 8.74 25.79
C GLN A 263 -1.74 10.14 25.81
N ARG A 264 -0.79 10.41 24.90
CA ARG A 264 -0.18 11.74 24.77
C ARG A 264 -1.15 12.76 24.17
N LEU A 265 -2.03 12.35 23.26
CA LEU A 265 -3.00 13.24 22.64
C LEU A 265 -4.08 13.65 23.63
N ILE A 266 -4.68 12.71 24.36
CA ILE A 266 -5.70 13.01 25.38
C ILE A 266 -5.15 13.89 26.51
N ALA A 267 -3.86 13.76 26.85
CA ALA A 267 -3.20 14.63 27.82
C ALA A 267 -3.09 16.09 27.34
N LYS A 268 -3.05 16.33 26.03
CA LYS A 268 -3.03 17.67 25.42
C LYS A 268 -4.43 18.19 25.11
N LYS A 269 -5.31 17.33 24.59
CA LYS A 269 -6.69 17.62 24.18
C LYS A 269 -7.60 16.48 24.67
N PRO A 270 -8.28 16.65 25.81
CA PRO A 270 -9.08 15.58 26.42
C PRO A 270 -10.20 15.01 25.53
N ASP A 271 -10.70 15.79 24.57
CA ASP A 271 -11.77 15.38 23.65
C ASP A 271 -11.27 14.54 22.45
N THR A 272 -9.98 14.18 22.39
CA THR A 272 -9.45 13.37 21.28
C THR A 272 -10.01 11.95 21.30
N GLU A 273 -10.57 11.52 20.16
CA GLU A 273 -11.07 10.15 20.01
C GLU A 273 -9.95 9.17 19.66
N LEU A 274 -10.13 7.90 19.98
CA LEU A 274 -9.13 6.87 19.68
C LEU A 274 -8.90 6.70 18.17
N LEU A 275 -9.95 6.87 17.35
CA LEU A 275 -9.84 6.78 15.89
C LEU A 275 -9.04 7.95 15.29
N ASP A 276 -8.98 9.10 15.95
CA ASP A 276 -8.11 10.20 15.55
C ASP A 276 -6.64 9.82 15.72
N ALA A 277 -6.31 9.12 16.81
CA ALA A 277 -4.96 8.62 17.04
C ALA A 277 -4.53 7.60 15.97
N VAL A 278 -5.45 6.77 15.46
CA VAL A 278 -5.18 5.88 14.31
C VAL A 278 -4.86 6.70 13.07
N SER A 279 -5.65 7.74 12.79
CA SER A 279 -5.44 8.60 11.61
C SER A 279 -4.09 9.32 11.67
N ILE A 280 -3.71 9.83 12.84
CA ILE A 280 -2.40 10.46 13.06
C ILE A 280 -1.27 9.43 12.91
N TYR A 281 -1.45 8.23 13.45
CA TYR A 281 -0.43 7.17 13.35
C TYR A 281 -0.20 6.74 11.89
N LYS A 282 -1.28 6.59 11.10
CA LYS A 282 -1.19 6.13 9.70
C LYS A 282 -0.78 7.23 8.72
N TYR A 283 -1.27 8.45 8.92
CA TYR A 283 -1.18 9.53 7.91
C TYR A 283 -0.40 10.76 8.38
N GLY A 284 -0.04 10.84 9.67
CA GLY A 284 0.67 11.99 10.24
C GLY A 284 -0.18 13.26 10.44
N ILE A 285 -1.48 13.23 10.11
CA ILE A 285 -2.36 14.42 10.11
C ILE A 285 -3.61 14.12 10.97
N ILE A 286 -4.08 15.12 11.72
CA ILE A 286 -5.27 15.04 12.60
C ILE A 286 -6.56 15.22 11.80
N GLU A 287 -6.60 16.16 10.86
CA GLU A 287 -7.81 16.50 10.11
C GLU A 287 -8.01 15.52 8.95
N ASN A 288 -8.96 14.61 9.12
CA ASN A 288 -9.44 13.81 8.01
C ASN A 288 -10.26 14.70 7.07
N MET A 289 -9.67 15.05 5.92
CA MET A 289 -10.26 15.95 4.92
C MET A 289 -11.66 15.51 4.48
N TRP A 290 -11.98 14.21 4.52
CA TRP A 290 -13.31 13.71 4.15
C TRP A 290 -14.40 14.12 5.14
N HIS A 291 -14.07 14.27 6.43
CA HIS A 291 -15.02 14.69 7.45
C HIS A 291 -15.30 16.19 7.42
N SER A 292 -14.36 16.99 6.92
CA SER A 292 -14.55 18.43 6.70
C SER A 292 -15.37 18.77 5.44
N ILE A 293 -15.70 17.78 4.60
CA ILE A 293 -16.50 18.03 3.39
C ILE A 293 -17.95 18.34 3.77
N ASP A 294 -18.40 19.53 3.36
CA ASP A 294 -19.77 19.98 3.58
C ASP A 294 -20.79 19.06 2.89
N LYS A 295 -21.76 18.56 3.67
CA LYS A 295 -22.84 17.71 3.18
C LYS A 295 -23.74 18.43 2.17
N GLU A 296 -23.91 19.74 2.31
CA GLU A 296 -24.69 20.55 1.35
C GLU A 296 -23.98 20.61 -0.01
N LYS A 297 -22.66 20.75 -0.01
CA LYS A 297 -21.83 20.69 -1.22
C LYS A 297 -21.96 19.34 -1.93
N ILE A 298 -22.04 18.24 -1.15
CA ILE A 298 -22.27 16.90 -1.70
C ILE A 298 -23.68 16.71 -2.25
N ALA A 299 -24.69 17.35 -1.66
CA ALA A 299 -26.06 17.29 -2.17
C ALA A 299 -26.16 17.91 -3.58
N GLY A 300 -25.48 19.03 -3.82
CA GLY A 300 -25.41 19.71 -5.12
C GLY A 300 -24.31 19.22 -6.07
N LEU A 301 -23.50 18.22 -5.68
CA LEU A 301 -22.29 17.82 -6.40
C LEU A 301 -22.57 17.41 -7.86
N GLU A 302 -23.68 16.71 -8.11
CA GLU A 302 -24.02 16.22 -9.45
C GLU A 302 -24.21 17.35 -10.44
N GLU A 303 -24.96 18.39 -10.06
CA GLU A 303 -25.22 19.55 -10.92
C GLU A 303 -23.95 20.38 -11.14
N LEU A 304 -23.11 20.52 -10.11
CA LEU A 304 -21.81 21.19 -10.24
C LEU A 304 -20.88 20.45 -11.21
N LEU A 305 -20.87 19.13 -11.17
CA LEU A 305 -20.06 18.32 -12.09
C LEU A 305 -20.62 18.34 -13.52
N LYS A 306 -21.95 18.30 -13.73
CA LYS A 306 -22.57 18.40 -15.06
C LYS A 306 -22.31 19.74 -15.76
N GLN A 307 -22.15 20.82 -14.99
CA GLN A 307 -21.76 22.13 -15.53
C GLN A 307 -20.34 22.12 -16.12
N ARG A 308 -19.47 21.20 -15.68
CA ARG A 308 -18.07 21.10 -16.12
C ARG A 308 -17.84 19.95 -17.10
N VAL A 309 -18.56 18.84 -16.94
CA VAL A 309 -18.49 17.65 -17.79
C VAL A 309 -19.84 17.43 -18.46
N MET A 310 -19.95 17.88 -19.70
CA MET A 310 -21.20 17.96 -20.43
C MET A 310 -21.42 16.73 -21.31
N GLY A 311 -22.66 16.24 -21.35
CA GLY A 311 -23.05 15.09 -22.17
C GLY A 311 -22.66 13.72 -21.60
N GLN A 312 -22.22 13.66 -20.33
CA GLN A 312 -21.78 12.44 -19.66
C GLN A 312 -22.56 12.18 -18.38
N ASP A 313 -23.86 12.45 -18.40
CA ASP A 313 -24.73 12.47 -17.21
C ASP A 313 -24.67 11.13 -16.45
N GLN A 314 -24.71 10.00 -17.15
CA GLN A 314 -24.59 8.68 -16.51
C GLN A 314 -23.25 8.51 -15.77
N ALA A 315 -22.15 8.99 -16.34
CA ALA A 315 -20.84 8.90 -15.72
C ALA A 315 -20.76 9.79 -14.47
N VAL A 316 -21.33 10.99 -14.54
CA VAL A 316 -21.42 11.91 -13.41
C VAL A 316 -22.27 11.31 -12.29
N SER A 317 -23.49 10.86 -12.56
CA SER A 317 -24.39 10.30 -11.53
C SER A 317 -23.78 9.06 -10.85
N LYS A 318 -23.14 8.15 -11.60
CA LYS A 318 -22.44 6.98 -11.03
C LYS A 318 -21.27 7.39 -10.14
N THR A 319 -20.47 8.37 -10.58
CA THR A 319 -19.34 8.91 -9.81
C THR A 319 -19.81 9.56 -8.51
N VAL A 320 -20.85 10.40 -8.57
CA VAL A 320 -21.46 11.04 -7.39
C VAL A 320 -21.96 10.01 -6.39
N ASN A 321 -22.56 8.91 -6.84
CA ASN A 321 -23.01 7.84 -5.95
C ASN A 321 -21.86 7.16 -5.20
N ILE A 322 -20.71 6.97 -5.86
CA ILE A 322 -19.50 6.43 -5.22
C ILE A 322 -18.94 7.43 -4.20
N VAL A 323 -18.88 8.70 -4.56
CA VAL A 323 -18.40 9.78 -3.68
C VAL A 323 -19.30 9.96 -2.46
N LYS A 324 -20.62 9.93 -2.63
CA LYS A 324 -21.59 9.95 -1.52
C LYS A 324 -21.34 8.80 -0.55
N ARG A 325 -21.01 7.60 -1.02
CA ARG A 325 -20.62 6.46 -0.16
C ARG A 325 -19.29 6.70 0.55
N ALA A 326 -18.31 7.28 -0.13
CA ALA A 326 -17.01 7.61 0.45
C ALA A 326 -17.14 8.61 1.61
N VAL A 327 -17.85 9.73 1.38
CA VAL A 327 -18.06 10.80 2.38
C VAL A 327 -18.93 10.33 3.54
N SER A 328 -19.95 9.51 3.29
CA SER A 328 -20.80 8.94 4.35
C SER A 328 -20.13 7.80 5.14
N GLY A 329 -18.91 7.40 4.76
CA GLY A 329 -18.22 6.28 5.40
C GLY A 329 -18.87 4.91 5.14
N LEU A 330 -19.72 4.82 4.12
CA LEU A 330 -20.42 3.59 3.73
C LEU A 330 -19.63 2.77 2.70
N SER A 331 -18.47 3.26 2.26
CA SER A 331 -17.55 2.53 1.40
C SER A 331 -17.05 1.25 2.09
N GLY A 332 -17.00 0.15 1.33
CA GLY A 332 -16.44 -1.12 1.81
C GLY A 332 -17.31 -1.94 2.77
N LEU A 333 -18.50 -1.45 3.19
CA LEU A 333 -19.39 -2.15 4.14
C LEU A 333 -19.85 -3.55 3.70
N GLN A 334 -19.76 -3.87 2.42
CA GLN A 334 -20.14 -5.19 1.88
C GLN A 334 -19.05 -6.26 2.06
N HIS A 335 -17.85 -5.87 2.53
CA HIS A 335 -16.73 -6.78 2.74
C HIS A 335 -16.28 -6.76 4.20
N SER A 336 -16.00 -7.93 4.76
CA SER A 336 -15.60 -8.13 6.17
C SER A 336 -14.30 -7.42 6.58
N SER A 337 -13.57 -6.83 5.62
CA SER A 337 -12.31 -6.08 5.77
C SER A 337 -12.43 -4.62 5.28
N GLY A 338 -13.66 -4.08 5.19
CA GLY A 338 -14.00 -2.89 4.42
C GLY A 338 -13.30 -1.57 4.76
N GLN A 339 -12.61 -1.46 5.89
CA GLN A 339 -12.10 -0.17 6.38
C GLN A 339 -10.67 0.17 5.94
N ASN A 340 -9.91 -0.80 5.44
CA ASN A 340 -8.55 -0.53 4.94
C ASN A 340 -8.54 -0.19 3.44
N LYS A 341 -9.56 -0.60 2.67
CA LYS A 341 -9.61 -0.41 1.22
C LYS A 341 -9.73 1.06 0.82
N PRO A 342 -9.34 1.42 -0.43
CA PRO A 342 -9.59 2.76 -0.96
C PRO A 342 -11.05 3.19 -0.82
N ARG A 343 -11.29 4.49 -0.59
CA ARG A 343 -12.63 5.07 -0.40
C ARG A 343 -13.56 4.79 -1.58
N GLY A 344 -12.99 4.62 -2.77
CA GLY A 344 -13.70 4.16 -3.94
C GLY A 344 -12.73 3.84 -5.06
N VAL A 345 -13.22 3.04 -6.00
CA VAL A 345 -12.48 2.64 -7.20
C VAL A 345 -13.41 2.88 -8.38
N LEU A 346 -12.95 3.65 -9.35
CA LEU A 346 -13.68 3.99 -10.58
C LEU A 346 -12.84 3.55 -11.77
N PHE A 347 -13.50 3.03 -12.80
CA PHE A 347 -12.85 2.70 -14.07
C PHE A 347 -13.60 3.41 -15.21
N PHE A 348 -13.00 4.46 -15.75
CA PHE A 348 -13.55 5.27 -16.83
C PHE A 348 -13.07 4.74 -18.18
N ALA A 349 -13.99 4.18 -18.96
CA ALA A 349 -13.69 3.67 -20.28
C ALA A 349 -14.44 4.46 -21.35
N GLY A 350 -13.84 4.73 -22.50
CA GLY A 350 -14.55 5.39 -23.59
C GLY A 350 -13.63 6.12 -24.56
N PRO A 351 -14.17 6.83 -25.56
CA PRO A 351 -13.39 7.56 -26.54
C PRO A 351 -12.48 8.63 -25.93
N THR A 352 -11.45 9.05 -26.68
CA THR A 352 -10.59 10.17 -26.25
C THR A 352 -11.39 11.48 -26.26
N GLY A 353 -11.02 12.43 -25.39
CA GLY A 353 -11.66 13.75 -25.37
C GLY A 353 -13.09 13.80 -24.80
N THR A 354 -13.62 12.72 -24.22
CA THR A 354 -14.99 12.67 -23.67
C THR A 354 -15.12 13.21 -22.24
N GLY A 355 -14.02 13.65 -21.62
CA GLY A 355 -14.05 14.28 -20.29
C GLY A 355 -13.69 13.36 -19.10
N LYS A 356 -13.14 12.16 -19.35
CA LYS A 356 -12.68 11.23 -18.28
C LYS A 356 -11.77 11.92 -17.24
N THR A 357 -10.70 12.55 -17.71
CA THR A 357 -9.74 13.29 -16.86
C THR A 357 -10.35 14.57 -16.29
N GLU A 358 -11.26 15.21 -17.03
CA GLU A 358 -11.90 16.46 -16.59
C GLU A 358 -12.85 16.21 -15.42
N LEU A 359 -13.60 15.09 -15.43
CA LEU A 359 -14.45 14.69 -14.31
C LEU A 359 -13.62 14.47 -13.04
N THR A 360 -12.44 13.86 -13.17
CA THR A 360 -11.54 13.66 -12.04
C THR A 360 -11.04 14.97 -11.44
N LYS A 361 -10.62 15.92 -12.28
CA LYS A 361 -10.17 17.25 -11.84
C LYS A 361 -11.29 18.04 -11.19
N ALA A 362 -12.47 18.05 -11.84
CA ALA A 362 -13.67 18.67 -11.30
C ALA A 362 -14.01 18.09 -9.93
N LEU A 363 -13.96 16.77 -9.79
CA LEU A 363 -14.22 16.11 -8.51
C LEU A 363 -13.20 16.50 -7.44
N SER A 364 -11.91 16.59 -7.79
CA SER A 364 -10.86 16.99 -6.86
C SER A 364 -11.06 18.41 -6.33
N GLU A 365 -11.38 19.36 -7.21
CA GLU A 365 -11.75 20.74 -6.84
C GLU A 365 -12.99 20.77 -5.93
N GLN A 366 -14.01 19.97 -6.24
CA GLN A 366 -15.23 19.93 -5.43
C GLN A 366 -15.01 19.28 -4.06
N LEU A 367 -14.18 18.25 -3.94
CA LEU A 367 -13.94 17.57 -2.67
C LEU A 367 -12.91 18.27 -1.80
N PHE A 368 -11.82 18.75 -2.38
CA PHE A 368 -10.66 19.23 -1.64
C PHE A 368 -10.35 20.71 -1.87
N GLY A 369 -11.09 21.41 -2.73
CA GLY A 369 -10.87 22.82 -3.05
C GLY A 369 -9.66 23.09 -3.93
N ASP A 370 -8.94 22.05 -4.37
CA ASP A 370 -7.74 22.15 -5.18
C ASP A 370 -7.69 21.00 -6.20
N GLU A 371 -7.59 21.31 -7.49
CA GLU A 371 -7.42 20.33 -8.56
C GLU A 371 -6.11 19.54 -8.42
N ASN A 372 -5.10 20.08 -7.76
CA ASN A 372 -3.80 19.41 -7.56
C ASN A 372 -3.87 18.24 -6.57
N ASN A 373 -5.00 18.06 -5.88
CA ASN A 373 -5.27 16.83 -5.11
C ASN A 373 -5.68 15.67 -6.03
N CYS A 374 -5.75 15.87 -7.35
CA CYS A 374 -5.74 14.82 -8.36
C CYS A 374 -4.30 14.54 -8.80
N ILE A 375 -3.70 13.48 -8.27
CA ILE A 375 -2.37 13.03 -8.63
C ILE A 375 -2.48 12.13 -9.86
N ARG A 376 -2.02 12.63 -11.01
CA ARG A 376 -2.11 11.93 -12.31
C ARG A 376 -0.84 11.17 -12.61
N PHE A 377 -0.99 9.90 -13.00
CA PHE A 377 0.05 9.03 -13.50
C PHE A 377 -0.32 8.61 -14.93
N ASP A 378 0.55 8.92 -15.89
CA ASP A 378 0.40 8.48 -17.28
C ASP A 378 0.95 7.06 -17.44
N MET A 379 0.08 6.08 -17.69
CA MET A 379 0.46 4.67 -17.74
C MET A 379 1.28 4.31 -18.98
N SER A 380 1.33 5.18 -19.99
CA SER A 380 2.23 5.01 -21.14
C SER A 380 3.71 5.12 -20.74
N GLU A 381 4.03 5.91 -19.72
CA GLU A 381 5.38 5.97 -19.14
C GLU A 381 5.80 4.69 -18.41
N PHE A 382 4.84 3.78 -18.16
CA PHE A 382 5.06 2.56 -17.39
C PHE A 382 4.81 1.28 -18.19
N SER A 383 5.07 1.33 -19.49
CA SER A 383 4.92 0.19 -20.42
C SER A 383 6.05 -0.85 -20.29
N GLU A 384 7.22 -0.47 -19.79
CA GLU A 384 8.38 -1.37 -19.65
C GLU A 384 8.29 -2.28 -18.41
N SER A 385 8.96 -3.43 -18.46
CA SER A 385 8.95 -4.45 -17.40
C SER A 385 9.50 -3.94 -16.05
N HIS A 386 10.46 -3.00 -16.08
CA HIS A 386 11.05 -2.40 -14.89
C HIS A 386 10.25 -1.20 -14.33
N ALA A 387 9.24 -0.71 -15.05
CA ALA A 387 8.53 0.50 -14.68
C ALA A 387 7.72 0.36 -13.38
N ALA A 388 7.34 -0.86 -12.99
CA ALA A 388 6.75 -1.13 -11.69
C ALA A 388 7.66 -0.67 -10.53
N GLN A 389 8.99 -0.73 -10.69
CA GLN A 389 9.94 -0.25 -9.67
C GLN A 389 9.93 1.28 -9.58
N LYS A 390 9.76 2.00 -10.70
CA LYS A 390 9.63 3.46 -10.72
C LYS A 390 8.34 3.91 -9.99
N LEU A 391 7.24 3.19 -10.20
CA LEU A 391 5.95 3.54 -9.61
C LEU A 391 5.87 3.18 -8.13
N PHE A 392 6.27 1.97 -7.75
CA PHE A 392 6.08 1.43 -6.39
C PHE A 392 7.32 1.48 -5.50
N GLY A 393 8.50 1.65 -6.10
CA GLY A 393 9.81 1.62 -5.45
C GLY A 393 10.59 0.36 -5.79
N ALA A 394 11.91 0.51 -5.95
CA ALA A 394 12.80 -0.61 -6.20
C ALA A 394 13.01 -1.45 -4.92
N PRO A 395 13.26 -2.77 -5.04
CA PRO A 395 13.66 -3.60 -3.91
C PRO A 395 15.11 -3.29 -3.45
N PRO A 396 15.50 -3.70 -2.22
CA PRO A 396 16.87 -3.52 -1.74
C PRO A 396 17.91 -4.09 -2.71
N GLY A 397 18.99 -3.34 -2.94
CA GLY A 397 20.07 -3.73 -3.85
C GLY A 397 19.91 -3.30 -5.31
N TYR A 398 18.82 -2.60 -5.66
CA TYR A 398 18.60 -2.03 -6.99
C TYR A 398 18.77 -0.50 -6.99
N VAL A 399 19.20 0.07 -8.12
CA VAL A 399 19.32 1.53 -8.30
C VAL A 399 17.95 2.19 -8.11
N GLY A 400 17.90 3.26 -7.31
CA GLY A 400 16.65 3.96 -6.97
C GLY A 400 15.95 3.42 -5.71
N TYR A 401 16.53 2.43 -5.02
CA TYR A 401 16.02 1.93 -3.74
C TYR A 401 15.80 3.04 -2.71
N GLU A 402 16.74 3.97 -2.56
CA GLU A 402 16.67 5.05 -1.57
C GLU A 402 15.62 6.12 -1.90
N ALA A 403 15.25 6.27 -3.18
CA ALA A 403 14.32 7.31 -3.64
C ALA A 403 12.84 6.95 -3.39
N GLY A 404 12.51 5.69 -3.09
CA GLY A 404 11.14 5.21 -3.02
C GLY A 404 10.45 5.14 -4.38
N GLY A 405 9.12 4.97 -4.39
CA GLY A 405 8.30 4.93 -5.60
C GLY A 405 7.55 6.23 -5.81
N GLN A 406 7.25 6.58 -7.06
CA GLN A 406 6.45 7.78 -7.36
C GLN A 406 5.07 7.75 -6.68
N LEU A 407 4.37 6.61 -6.71
CA LEU A 407 3.07 6.45 -6.07
C LEU A 407 3.18 6.46 -4.56
N THR A 408 4.16 5.74 -4.00
CA THR A 408 4.32 5.63 -2.54
C THR A 408 4.71 6.96 -1.93
N ASN A 409 5.56 7.74 -2.60
CA ASN A 409 5.91 9.10 -2.17
C ASN A 409 4.73 10.07 -2.30
N ALA A 410 3.98 10.01 -3.40
CA ALA A 410 2.79 10.84 -3.59
C ALA A 410 1.73 10.63 -2.49
N ILE A 411 1.53 9.38 -2.06
CA ILE A 411 0.62 9.06 -0.96
C ILE A 411 1.15 9.50 0.40
N LYS A 412 2.46 9.38 0.64
CA LYS A 412 3.08 9.89 1.87
C LYS A 412 2.91 11.41 1.99
N GLU A 413 3.04 12.14 0.88
CA GLU A 413 2.85 13.58 0.84
C GLU A 413 1.37 13.97 0.95
N ARG A 414 0.49 13.25 0.24
CA ARG A 414 -0.95 13.55 0.12
C ARG A 414 -1.82 12.30 0.26
N PRO A 415 -2.06 11.85 1.51
CA PRO A 415 -2.86 10.65 1.77
C PRO A 415 -4.34 10.82 1.40
N PHE A 416 -4.86 12.05 1.47
CA PHE A 416 -6.21 12.42 1.05
C PHE A 416 -6.18 12.94 -0.39
N SER A 417 -6.27 12.05 -1.37
CA SER A 417 -6.13 12.41 -2.78
C SER A 417 -6.96 11.55 -3.71
N ILE A 418 -7.15 12.05 -4.94
CA ILE A 418 -7.63 11.26 -6.07
C ILE A 418 -6.42 10.81 -6.87
N LEU A 419 -6.28 9.51 -7.06
CA LEU A 419 -5.21 8.92 -7.88
C LEU A 419 -5.78 8.61 -9.25
N LEU A 420 -5.28 9.30 -10.28
CA LEU A 420 -5.70 9.10 -11.65
C LEU A 420 -4.63 8.33 -12.43
N PHE A 421 -4.94 7.09 -12.80
CA PHE A 421 -4.11 6.24 -13.65
C PHE A 421 -4.65 6.29 -15.08
N ASP A 422 -4.03 7.12 -15.91
CA ASP A 422 -4.50 7.42 -17.26
C ASP A 422 -3.99 6.39 -18.27
N GLU A 423 -4.86 5.88 -19.15
CA GLU A 423 -4.53 4.89 -20.20
C GLU A 423 -3.94 3.58 -19.65
N ILE A 424 -4.59 2.99 -18.63
CA ILE A 424 -4.10 1.82 -17.88
C ILE A 424 -3.82 0.58 -18.75
N GLU A 425 -4.42 0.47 -19.93
CA GLU A 425 -4.11 -0.58 -20.90
C GLU A 425 -2.70 -0.50 -21.51
N LYS A 426 -2.02 0.64 -21.36
CA LYS A 426 -0.64 0.87 -21.85
C LYS A 426 0.42 0.48 -20.82
N ALA A 427 0.05 0.31 -19.56
CA ALA A 427 0.97 -0.12 -18.52
C ALA A 427 1.40 -1.58 -18.71
N HIS A 428 2.59 -1.90 -18.22
CA HIS A 428 3.04 -3.28 -18.14
C HIS A 428 2.12 -4.11 -17.21
N PRO A 429 1.76 -5.36 -17.58
CA PRO A 429 0.81 -6.18 -16.80
C PRO A 429 1.16 -6.38 -15.32
N SER A 430 2.46 -6.40 -14.97
CA SER A 430 2.92 -6.54 -13.57
C SER A 430 2.48 -5.39 -12.66
N ILE A 431 2.14 -4.23 -13.21
CA ILE A 431 1.63 -3.08 -12.45
C ILE A 431 0.23 -3.40 -11.92
N MET A 432 -0.60 -4.05 -12.74
CA MET A 432 -1.95 -4.41 -12.34
C MET A 432 -1.96 -5.46 -11.21
N ASP A 433 -1.00 -6.39 -11.23
CA ASP A 433 -0.84 -7.38 -10.14
C ASP A 433 -0.53 -6.69 -8.79
N LYS A 434 0.22 -5.57 -8.81
CA LYS A 434 0.45 -4.75 -7.61
C LYS A 434 -0.79 -3.97 -7.19
N PHE A 435 -1.60 -3.49 -8.15
CA PHE A 435 -2.87 -2.84 -7.82
C PHE A 435 -3.87 -3.80 -7.19
N LEU A 436 -3.89 -5.08 -7.55
CA LEU A 436 -4.74 -6.06 -6.86
C LEU A 436 -4.50 -6.05 -5.35
N GLN A 437 -3.24 -6.03 -4.92
CA GLN A 437 -2.90 -5.93 -3.51
C GLN A 437 -3.43 -4.62 -2.88
N ILE A 438 -3.28 -3.48 -3.57
CA ILE A 438 -3.80 -2.19 -3.07
C ILE A 438 -5.33 -2.21 -2.96
N LEU A 439 -6.04 -2.79 -3.93
CA LEU A 439 -7.50 -2.84 -3.94
C LEU A 439 -8.04 -3.83 -2.90
N GLU A 440 -7.22 -4.79 -2.46
CA GLU A 440 -7.55 -5.81 -1.47
C GLU A 440 -7.23 -5.36 -0.04
N ASP A 441 -5.97 -5.03 0.19
CA ASP A 441 -5.41 -4.72 1.51
C ASP A 441 -5.46 -3.23 1.82
N GLY A 442 -5.60 -2.38 0.79
CA GLY A 442 -5.66 -0.93 0.96
C GLY A 442 -4.38 -0.31 1.51
N ARG A 443 -3.28 -1.05 1.42
CA ARG A 443 -1.95 -0.62 1.80
C ARG A 443 -0.92 -1.25 0.89
N MET A 444 0.25 -0.64 0.83
CA MET A 444 1.41 -1.17 0.15
C MET A 444 2.63 -0.94 1.01
N THR A 445 3.53 -1.91 1.04
CA THR A 445 4.84 -1.74 1.65
C THR A 445 5.86 -1.56 0.54
N ASP A 446 6.61 -0.45 0.58
CA ASP A 446 7.70 -0.20 -0.36
C ASP A 446 8.91 -1.13 -0.09
N GLY A 447 9.90 -1.12 -0.98
CA GLY A 447 11.10 -1.94 -0.83
C GLY A 447 11.89 -1.67 0.46
N GLN A 448 11.74 -0.48 1.05
CA GLN A 448 12.40 -0.07 2.30
C GLN A 448 11.67 -0.60 3.54
N GLY A 449 10.48 -1.19 3.38
CA GLY A 449 9.66 -1.64 4.48
C GLY A 449 8.70 -0.58 5.01
N ASN A 450 8.63 0.60 4.39
CA ASN A 450 7.64 1.60 4.78
C ASN A 450 6.27 1.24 4.20
N THR A 451 5.24 1.26 5.04
CA THR A 451 3.88 1.00 4.60
C THR A 451 3.14 2.30 4.33
N VAL A 452 2.54 2.41 3.15
CA VAL A 452 1.64 3.50 2.76
C VAL A 452 0.20 2.99 2.71
N TYR A 453 -0.74 3.81 3.14
CA TYR A 453 -2.15 3.46 3.24
C TYR A 453 -2.97 4.21 2.18
N PHE A 454 -3.82 3.49 1.47
CA PHE A 454 -4.70 3.99 0.41
C PHE A 454 -6.14 4.17 0.89
N SER A 455 -6.44 3.87 2.15
CA SER A 455 -7.78 3.94 2.77
C SER A 455 -8.47 5.30 2.66
N GLU A 456 -7.71 6.38 2.45
CA GLU A 456 -8.25 7.75 2.28
C GLU A 456 -8.18 8.24 0.83
N THR A 457 -7.86 7.35 -0.12
CA THR A 457 -7.72 7.69 -1.54
C THR A 457 -8.95 7.27 -2.34
N LEU A 458 -9.26 8.04 -3.39
CA LEU A 458 -10.16 7.62 -4.46
C LEU A 458 -9.30 7.21 -5.66
N ILE A 459 -9.37 5.95 -6.09
CA ILE A 459 -8.59 5.45 -7.22
C ILE A 459 -9.45 5.49 -8.49
N ILE A 460 -8.94 6.13 -9.54
CA ILE A 460 -9.60 6.25 -10.83
C ILE A 460 -8.64 5.75 -11.92
N PHE A 461 -9.08 4.74 -12.65
CA PHE A 461 -8.42 4.28 -13.86
C PHE A 461 -9.12 4.87 -15.08
N THR A 462 -8.39 5.24 -16.12
CA THR A 462 -8.97 5.53 -17.43
C THR A 462 -8.48 4.52 -18.47
N SER A 463 -9.32 4.25 -19.47
CA SER A 463 -8.95 3.40 -20.59
C SER A 463 -9.64 3.83 -21.88
N ASN A 464 -8.95 3.64 -23.01
CA ASN A 464 -9.49 3.79 -24.35
C ASN A 464 -9.74 2.43 -25.03
N LEU A 465 -9.75 1.32 -24.28
CA LEU A 465 -10.05 -0.02 -24.79
C LEU A 465 -11.44 -0.11 -25.42
N GLY A 466 -11.54 -0.90 -26.49
CA GLY A 466 -12.78 -1.11 -27.23
C GLY A 466 -13.15 0.05 -28.15
N ILE A 467 -12.35 1.12 -28.19
CA ILE A 467 -12.58 2.25 -29.10
C ILE A 467 -11.83 2.07 -30.41
N THR A 468 -10.55 1.74 -30.32
CA THR A 468 -9.69 1.45 -31.47
C THR A 468 -8.96 0.14 -31.25
N ARG A 469 -8.74 -0.60 -32.33
CA ARG A 469 -7.91 -1.80 -32.38
C ARG A 469 -6.64 -1.50 -33.14
N GLN A 470 -5.50 -1.69 -32.49
CA GLN A 470 -4.22 -1.75 -33.18
C GLN A 470 -4.00 -3.17 -33.71
N TYR A 471 -3.64 -3.29 -34.97
CA TYR A 471 -3.23 -4.56 -35.56
C TYR A 471 -2.07 -4.34 -36.53
N THR A 472 -1.19 -5.31 -36.62
CA THR A 472 -0.09 -5.31 -37.59
C THR A 472 -0.53 -6.12 -38.80
N ASP A 473 -0.47 -5.53 -39.98
CA ASP A 473 -0.78 -6.25 -41.22
C ASP A 473 0.33 -7.27 -41.57
N SER A 474 0.07 -8.10 -42.58
CA SER A 474 1.00 -9.10 -43.08
C SER A 474 2.33 -8.51 -43.59
N ALA A 475 2.40 -7.19 -43.79
CA ALA A 475 3.57 -6.45 -44.24
C ALA A 475 4.32 -5.74 -43.10
N GLY A 476 3.94 -5.98 -41.84
CA GLY A 476 4.58 -5.38 -40.67
C GLY A 476 4.18 -3.94 -40.39
N ARG A 477 3.13 -3.41 -41.04
CA ARG A 477 2.65 -2.03 -40.81
C ARG A 477 1.61 -2.03 -39.72
N GLU A 478 1.71 -1.07 -38.81
CA GLU A 478 0.70 -0.87 -37.78
C GLU A 478 -0.51 -0.10 -38.34
N HIS A 479 -1.69 -0.68 -38.19
CA HIS A 479 -2.96 -0.06 -38.52
C HIS A 479 -3.78 0.17 -37.25
N ARG A 480 -4.57 1.24 -37.25
CA ARG A 480 -5.60 1.50 -36.24
C ARG A 480 -6.96 1.42 -36.89
N GLU A 481 -7.76 0.45 -36.47
CA GLU A 481 -9.16 0.32 -36.85
C GLU A 481 -10.04 0.90 -35.76
N GLN A 482 -11.00 1.73 -36.12
CA GLN A 482 -12.02 2.23 -35.21
C GLN A 482 -13.12 1.18 -35.06
N LEU A 483 -13.38 0.76 -33.82
CA LEU A 483 -14.36 -0.29 -33.49
C LEU A 483 -15.74 0.27 -33.15
N VAL A 484 -15.77 1.54 -32.74
CA VAL A 484 -16.99 2.26 -32.39
C VAL A 484 -16.99 3.65 -32.99
N PHE A 485 -18.15 4.07 -33.50
CA PHE A 485 -18.30 5.33 -34.23
C PHE A 485 -19.21 6.32 -33.50
N PRO A 486 -19.02 7.64 -33.69
CA PRO A 486 -19.91 8.66 -33.13
C PRO A 486 -21.38 8.56 -33.58
N SER A 487 -21.67 7.83 -34.66
CA SER A 487 -23.02 7.58 -35.17
C SER A 487 -23.76 6.48 -34.42
N GLU A 488 -23.05 5.59 -33.73
CA GLU A 488 -23.66 4.50 -32.95
C GLU A 488 -24.31 5.01 -31.67
N SER A 489 -25.34 4.32 -31.20
CA SER A 489 -25.99 4.66 -29.94
C SER A 489 -25.15 4.23 -28.74
N TYR A 490 -25.40 4.83 -27.57
CA TYR A 490 -24.72 4.43 -26.34
C TYR A 490 -24.99 2.96 -26.00
N GLU A 491 -26.20 2.46 -26.27
CA GLU A 491 -26.59 1.06 -26.05
C GLU A 491 -25.80 0.07 -26.92
N GLU A 492 -25.29 0.51 -28.07
CA GLU A 492 -24.42 -0.28 -28.95
C GLU A 492 -22.94 -0.20 -28.54
N ILE A 493 -22.49 0.99 -28.12
CA ILE A 493 -21.09 1.24 -27.72
C ILE A 493 -20.76 0.55 -26.38
N GLN A 494 -21.65 0.68 -25.40
CA GLN A 494 -21.43 0.18 -24.04
C GLN A 494 -21.02 -1.31 -23.99
N PRO A 495 -21.75 -2.25 -24.62
CA PRO A 495 -21.39 -3.66 -24.57
C PRO A 495 -20.05 -3.96 -25.27
N LYS A 496 -19.72 -3.27 -26.37
CA LYS A 496 -18.44 -3.43 -27.08
C LYS A 496 -17.25 -3.04 -26.20
N VAL A 497 -17.34 -1.88 -25.55
CA VAL A 497 -16.30 -1.39 -24.63
C VAL A 497 -16.14 -2.32 -23.44
N LEU A 498 -17.26 -2.75 -22.82
CA LEU A 498 -17.22 -3.69 -21.71
C LEU A 498 -16.63 -5.05 -22.09
N SER A 499 -16.89 -5.54 -23.31
CA SER A 499 -16.26 -6.77 -23.80
C SER A 499 -14.76 -6.63 -23.92
N ALA A 500 -14.28 -5.55 -24.56
CA ALA A 500 -12.85 -5.31 -24.73
C ALA A 500 -12.09 -5.20 -23.40
N ILE A 501 -12.70 -4.60 -22.38
CA ILE A 501 -12.14 -4.55 -21.02
C ILE A 501 -12.04 -5.95 -20.40
N LYS A 502 -13.07 -6.79 -20.57
CA LYS A 502 -13.09 -8.17 -20.08
C LYS A 502 -12.02 -9.04 -20.75
N ASP A 503 -11.78 -8.81 -22.03
CA ASP A 503 -10.79 -9.57 -22.79
C ASP A 503 -9.35 -9.17 -22.44
N HIS A 504 -9.14 -7.90 -22.06
CA HIS A 504 -7.80 -7.37 -21.74
C HIS A 504 -7.39 -7.60 -20.28
N PHE A 505 -8.29 -7.37 -19.31
CA PHE A 505 -7.95 -7.47 -17.88
C PHE A 505 -8.34 -8.82 -17.27
N LYS A 506 -7.51 -9.31 -16.35
CA LYS A 506 -7.79 -10.54 -15.59
C LYS A 506 -9.11 -10.40 -14.82
N PRO A 507 -9.92 -11.48 -14.70
CA PRO A 507 -11.19 -11.46 -13.96
C PRO A 507 -11.04 -10.98 -12.51
N GLU A 508 -9.91 -11.29 -11.86
CA GLU A 508 -9.60 -10.86 -10.50
C GLU A 508 -9.65 -9.33 -10.35
N VAL A 509 -9.08 -8.60 -11.31
CA VAL A 509 -9.06 -7.12 -11.32
C VAL A 509 -10.47 -6.57 -11.48
N LEU A 510 -11.22 -7.12 -12.42
CA LEU A 510 -12.59 -6.69 -12.70
C LEU A 510 -13.53 -6.98 -11.53
N ASN A 511 -13.31 -8.07 -10.80
CA ASN A 511 -14.07 -8.38 -9.59
C ASN A 511 -13.79 -7.37 -8.46
N ARG A 512 -12.58 -6.81 -8.37
CA ARG A 512 -12.24 -5.76 -7.39
C ARG A 512 -12.81 -4.40 -7.76
N ILE A 513 -12.88 -4.08 -9.04
CA ILE A 513 -13.55 -2.88 -9.55
C ILE A 513 -15.08 -3.03 -9.45
N GLY A 514 -15.59 -4.24 -9.67
CA GLY A 514 -17.02 -4.58 -9.65
C GLY A 514 -17.82 -3.80 -10.69
N ASN A 515 -19.00 -3.32 -10.30
CA ASN A 515 -19.90 -2.54 -11.17
C ASN A 515 -19.48 -1.07 -11.35
N ASN A 516 -18.24 -0.71 -10.96
CA ASN A 516 -17.73 0.65 -11.04
C ASN A 516 -17.01 0.94 -12.37
N VAL A 517 -17.19 0.08 -13.38
CA VAL A 517 -16.81 0.37 -14.77
C VAL A 517 -17.87 1.28 -15.39
N ILE A 518 -17.44 2.46 -15.80
CA ILE A 518 -18.28 3.53 -16.32
C ILE A 518 -17.84 3.80 -17.76
N VAL A 519 -18.73 3.51 -18.70
CA VAL A 519 -18.52 3.78 -20.12
C VAL A 519 -18.96 5.21 -20.42
N TYR A 520 -18.09 5.96 -21.09
CA TYR A 520 -18.33 7.31 -21.59
C TYR A 520 -18.83 7.22 -23.03
N ASP A 521 -19.81 8.06 -23.34
CA ASP A 521 -20.32 8.21 -24.70
C ASP A 521 -19.45 9.18 -25.51
N PHE A 522 -19.58 9.17 -26.83
CA PHE A 522 -19.06 10.24 -27.68
C PHE A 522 -19.72 11.59 -27.32
N ILE A 523 -19.01 12.68 -27.60
CA ILE A 523 -19.60 14.02 -27.50
C ILE A 523 -20.64 14.15 -28.61
N ARG A 524 -21.91 14.27 -28.23
CA ARG A 524 -23.03 14.49 -29.16
C ARG A 524 -23.17 15.98 -29.51
N PRO A 525 -23.84 16.34 -30.62
CA PRO A 525 -23.97 17.75 -31.05
C PRO A 525 -24.48 18.70 -29.97
N GLU A 526 -25.48 18.30 -29.19
CA GLU A 526 -26.02 19.14 -28.10
C GLU A 526 -25.00 19.34 -26.96
N ALA A 527 -24.22 18.31 -26.63
CA ALA A 527 -23.12 18.44 -25.68
C ALA A 527 -21.99 19.31 -26.24
N ALA A 528 -21.68 19.21 -27.54
CA ALA A 528 -20.68 20.06 -28.19
C ALA A 528 -21.05 21.54 -28.10
N LYS A 529 -22.31 21.91 -28.34
CA LYS A 529 -22.81 23.29 -28.16
C LYS A 529 -22.61 23.78 -26.73
N ALA A 530 -22.95 22.95 -25.75
CA ALA A 530 -22.75 23.30 -24.34
C ALA A 530 -21.26 23.53 -24.03
N ILE A 531 -20.37 22.67 -24.55
CA ILE A 531 -18.92 22.79 -24.35
C ILE A 531 -18.39 24.08 -24.96
N VAL A 532 -18.78 24.42 -26.20
CA VAL A 532 -18.42 25.69 -26.85
C VAL A 532 -18.82 26.88 -25.97
N ARG A 533 -20.08 26.93 -25.53
CA ARG A 533 -20.58 28.01 -24.65
C ARG A 533 -19.77 28.09 -23.36
N GLY A 534 -19.46 26.95 -22.76
CA GLY A 534 -18.62 26.86 -21.56
C GLY A 534 -17.20 27.40 -21.79
N GLN A 535 -16.57 27.03 -22.89
CA GLN A 535 -15.22 27.49 -23.25
C GLN A 535 -15.19 28.99 -23.52
N VAL A 536 -16.12 29.53 -24.29
CA VAL A 536 -16.23 30.98 -24.55
C VAL A 536 -16.33 31.76 -23.23
N LYS A 537 -17.22 31.33 -22.33
CA LYS A 537 -17.37 31.97 -21.01
C LYS A 537 -16.07 31.88 -20.19
N LYS A 538 -15.40 30.72 -20.21
CA LYS A 538 -14.13 30.50 -19.49
C LYS A 538 -13.02 31.40 -20.03
N ILE A 539 -12.88 31.49 -21.35
CA ILE A 539 -11.90 32.34 -22.04
C ILE A 539 -12.16 33.80 -21.68
N GLY A 540 -13.38 34.30 -21.87
CA GLY A 540 -13.74 35.69 -21.52
C GLY A 540 -13.47 36.01 -20.05
N SER A 541 -13.81 35.10 -19.12
CA SER A 541 -13.54 35.29 -17.69
C SER A 541 -12.04 35.35 -17.35
N ARG A 542 -11.19 34.60 -18.08
CA ARG A 542 -9.73 34.62 -17.89
C ARG A 542 -9.13 35.91 -18.42
N ILE A 543 -9.54 36.34 -19.61
CA ILE A 543 -9.10 37.60 -20.22
C ILE A 543 -9.49 38.79 -19.32
N LEU A 544 -10.72 38.81 -18.80
CA LEU A 544 -11.15 39.85 -17.86
C LEU A 544 -10.30 39.85 -16.57
N LYS A 545 -9.96 38.68 -16.03
CA LYS A 545 -9.14 38.59 -14.82
C LYS A 545 -7.70 39.06 -15.04
N GLN A 546 -7.08 38.61 -16.13
CA GLN A 546 -5.66 38.80 -16.43
C GLN A 546 -5.37 40.12 -17.14
N ASN A 547 -6.12 40.43 -18.20
CA ASN A 547 -5.90 41.59 -19.07
C ASN A 547 -6.82 42.77 -18.75
N LYS A 548 -7.86 42.56 -17.90
CA LYS A 548 -8.90 43.57 -17.61
C LYS A 548 -9.69 44.01 -18.84
N ILE A 549 -9.76 43.16 -19.86
CA ILE A 549 -10.54 43.39 -21.09
C ILE A 549 -11.82 42.58 -21.00
N THR A 550 -12.95 43.21 -21.34
CA THR A 550 -14.25 42.53 -21.44
C THR A 550 -14.44 42.02 -22.86
N VAL A 551 -14.82 40.76 -23.03
CA VAL A 551 -15.10 40.18 -24.36
C VAL A 551 -16.58 39.85 -24.46
N ASN A 552 -17.29 40.57 -25.32
CA ASN A 552 -18.71 40.40 -25.59
C ASN A 552 -18.87 39.54 -26.85
N VAL A 553 -19.35 38.30 -26.69
CA VAL A 553 -19.60 37.37 -27.80
C VAL A 553 -21.05 37.45 -28.23
N THR A 554 -21.32 37.64 -29.52
CA THR A 554 -22.67 37.67 -30.07
C THR A 554 -23.27 36.27 -30.22
N ASP A 555 -24.61 36.20 -30.24
CA ASP A 555 -25.32 34.94 -30.54
C ASP A 555 -24.97 34.41 -31.95
N ALA A 556 -24.73 35.31 -32.92
CA ALA A 556 -24.31 34.93 -34.26
C ALA A 556 -22.96 34.20 -34.27
N LEU A 557 -21.99 34.68 -33.47
CA LEU A 557 -20.71 34.01 -33.32
C LEU A 557 -20.83 32.66 -32.59
N LEU A 558 -21.71 32.56 -31.59
CA LEU A 558 -21.98 31.28 -30.93
C LEU A 558 -22.58 30.24 -31.89
N GLU A 559 -23.58 30.62 -32.70
CA GLU A 559 -24.18 29.72 -33.69
C GLU A 559 -23.17 29.28 -34.77
N HIS A 560 -22.26 30.18 -35.16
CA HIS A 560 -21.15 29.85 -36.04
C HIS A 560 -20.27 28.75 -35.43
N PHE A 561 -19.83 28.91 -34.17
CA PHE A 561 -19.04 27.89 -33.49
C PHE A 561 -19.81 26.58 -33.24
N TYR A 562 -21.12 26.64 -32.98
CA TYR A 562 -21.94 25.42 -32.86
C TYR A 562 -21.96 24.61 -34.15
N THR A 563 -22.05 25.30 -35.30
CA THR A 563 -22.00 24.65 -36.62
C THR A 563 -20.63 24.01 -36.87
N LEU A 564 -19.55 24.71 -36.56
CA LEU A 564 -18.18 24.18 -36.70
C LEU A 564 -17.94 22.99 -35.76
N ALA A 565 -18.38 23.09 -34.50
CA ALA A 565 -18.21 22.04 -33.51
C ALA A 565 -19.04 20.77 -33.79
N GLY A 566 -20.11 20.89 -34.59
CA GLY A 566 -20.94 19.77 -35.03
C GLY A 566 -20.39 18.98 -36.21
N ARG A 567 -19.24 19.37 -36.79
CA ARG A 567 -18.59 18.63 -37.89
C ARG A 567 -17.98 17.33 -37.38
N ASP A 568 -18.06 16.27 -38.19
CA ASP A 568 -17.58 14.93 -37.85
C ASP A 568 -16.09 14.94 -37.42
N GLU A 569 -15.24 15.67 -38.15
CA GLU A 569 -13.80 15.83 -37.85
C GLU A 569 -13.54 16.36 -36.43
N VAL A 570 -14.42 17.25 -35.93
CA VAL A 570 -14.30 17.83 -34.58
C VAL A 570 -14.86 16.88 -33.53
N LEU A 571 -16.01 16.26 -33.81
CA LEU A 571 -16.69 15.34 -32.88
C LEU A 571 -15.89 14.04 -32.65
N GLU A 572 -15.17 13.55 -33.66
CA GLU A 572 -14.26 12.40 -33.54
C GLU A 572 -13.13 12.65 -32.52
N MET A 573 -12.66 13.90 -32.40
CA MET A 573 -11.69 14.32 -31.40
C MET A 573 -12.32 14.74 -30.05
N GLY A 574 -13.65 14.71 -29.95
CA GLY A 574 -14.42 15.09 -28.78
C GLY A 574 -14.14 16.50 -28.28
N GLY A 575 -14.15 16.70 -26.96
CA GLY A 575 -13.89 18.01 -26.34
C GLY A 575 -12.50 18.58 -26.59
N ARG A 576 -11.51 17.74 -26.95
CA ARG A 576 -10.19 18.21 -27.40
C ARG A 576 -10.28 18.87 -28.78
N GLY A 577 -11.05 18.28 -29.71
CA GLY A 577 -11.35 18.88 -31.01
C GLY A 577 -11.98 20.26 -30.87
N ILE A 578 -12.97 20.39 -29.98
CA ILE A 578 -13.61 21.68 -29.68
C ILE A 578 -12.60 22.68 -29.09
N GLY A 579 -11.72 22.23 -28.19
CA GLY A 579 -10.64 23.07 -27.67
C GLY A 579 -9.71 23.61 -28.76
N ASN A 580 -9.26 22.74 -29.67
CA ASN A 580 -8.42 23.12 -30.79
C ASN A 580 -9.14 24.10 -31.73
N LEU A 581 -10.43 23.85 -32.01
CA LEU A 581 -11.27 24.76 -32.79
C LEU A 581 -11.33 26.15 -32.15
N MET A 582 -11.58 26.23 -30.84
CA MET A 582 -11.60 27.51 -30.13
C MET A 582 -10.23 28.18 -30.09
N GLU A 583 -9.15 27.42 -29.99
CA GLU A 583 -7.79 27.97 -30.04
C GLU A 583 -7.51 28.62 -31.40
N GLU A 584 -7.75 27.88 -32.49
CA GLU A 584 -7.45 28.30 -33.85
C GLU A 584 -8.36 29.43 -34.34
N GLN A 585 -9.67 29.33 -34.09
CA GLN A 585 -10.66 30.23 -34.69
C GLN A 585 -11.11 31.37 -33.77
N PHE A 586 -10.82 31.30 -32.45
CA PHE A 586 -11.22 32.34 -31.51
C PHE A 586 -10.03 32.94 -30.76
N ILE A 587 -9.23 32.14 -30.06
CA ILE A 587 -8.15 32.64 -29.20
C ILE A 587 -7.05 33.30 -30.02
N ASN A 588 -6.54 32.62 -31.05
CA ASN A 588 -5.44 33.14 -31.87
C ASN A 588 -5.85 34.46 -32.57
N PRO A 589 -7.00 34.54 -33.27
CA PRO A 589 -7.47 35.79 -33.87
C PRO A 589 -7.76 36.90 -32.86
N LEU A 590 -8.30 36.57 -31.68
CA LEU A 590 -8.56 37.55 -30.63
C LEU A 590 -7.25 38.11 -30.05
N ALA A 591 -6.23 37.27 -29.87
CA ALA A 591 -4.93 37.70 -29.38
C ALA A 591 -4.23 38.63 -30.37
N GLU A 592 -4.28 38.31 -31.66
CA GLU A 592 -3.80 39.16 -32.75
C GLU A 592 -4.54 40.51 -32.75
N TYR A 593 -5.88 40.48 -32.67
CA TYR A 593 -6.68 41.71 -32.60
C TYR A 593 -6.36 42.59 -31.39
N ILE A 594 -6.30 42.00 -30.18
CA ILE A 594 -5.96 42.75 -28.95
C ILE A 594 -4.60 43.44 -29.09
N PHE A 595 -3.63 42.75 -29.71
CA PHE A 595 -2.30 43.29 -29.95
C PHE A 595 -2.30 44.41 -30.99
N GLU A 596 -2.91 44.20 -32.15
CA GLU A 596 -2.94 45.17 -33.25
C GLU A 596 -3.78 46.41 -32.93
N ALA A 597 -4.95 46.23 -32.31
CA ALA A 597 -5.84 47.32 -31.92
C ALA A 597 -5.37 48.06 -30.67
N SER A 598 -4.25 47.64 -30.06
CA SER A 598 -3.70 48.19 -28.81
C SER A 598 -4.78 48.33 -27.73
N CYS A 599 -5.49 47.23 -27.46
CA CYS A 599 -6.51 47.20 -26.43
C CYS A 599 -5.88 47.25 -25.03
N ASP A 600 -6.40 48.11 -24.17
CA ASP A 600 -5.94 48.38 -22.83
C ASP A 600 -6.94 47.89 -21.76
N ALA A 601 -6.49 47.89 -20.51
CA ALA A 601 -7.33 47.57 -19.36
C ALA A 601 -8.57 48.49 -19.31
N GLY A 602 -9.76 47.88 -19.23
CA GLY A 602 -11.05 48.57 -19.24
C GLY A 602 -11.78 48.52 -20.58
N ASP A 603 -11.09 48.12 -21.66
CA ASP A 603 -11.72 48.01 -22.97
C ASP A 603 -12.72 46.87 -23.06
N THR A 604 -13.69 47.06 -23.96
CA THR A 604 -14.64 46.02 -24.35
C THR A 604 -14.44 45.68 -25.82
N VAL A 605 -14.19 44.39 -26.10
CA VAL A 605 -14.07 43.84 -27.44
C VAL A 605 -15.32 43.04 -27.76
N LYS A 606 -16.06 43.45 -28.78
CA LYS A 606 -17.15 42.68 -29.34
C LYS A 606 -16.60 41.69 -30.37
N ALA A 607 -16.89 40.41 -30.16
CA ALA A 607 -16.59 39.33 -31.08
C ALA A 607 -17.88 38.89 -31.78
N ASP A 608 -17.87 38.94 -33.12
CA ASP A 608 -19.02 38.67 -33.98
C ASP A 608 -18.64 37.70 -35.11
N ALA A 609 -19.64 37.19 -35.84
CA ALA A 609 -19.43 36.41 -37.05
C ALA A 609 -19.99 37.15 -38.27
N ALA A 610 -19.14 37.40 -39.27
CA ALA A 610 -19.50 38.03 -40.54
C ALA A 610 -18.90 37.25 -41.70
N ASP A 611 -19.68 36.99 -42.75
CA ASP A 611 -19.26 36.26 -43.96
C ASP A 611 -18.57 34.91 -43.71
N GLY A 612 -18.94 34.23 -42.62
CA GLY A 612 -18.36 32.94 -42.23
C GLY A 612 -16.97 33.04 -41.58
N ALA A 613 -16.54 34.24 -41.19
CA ALA A 613 -15.31 34.49 -40.46
C ALA A 613 -15.59 35.18 -39.10
N VAL A 614 -14.69 34.99 -38.16
CA VAL A 614 -14.73 35.66 -36.85
C VAL A 614 -14.15 37.07 -37.01
N VAL A 615 -14.89 38.07 -36.52
CA VAL A 615 -14.51 39.48 -36.59
C VAL A 615 -14.59 40.11 -35.21
N PHE A 616 -13.63 40.99 -34.91
CA PHE A 616 -13.53 41.69 -33.64
C PHE A 616 -13.63 43.20 -33.84
N THR A 617 -14.33 43.87 -32.93
CA THR A 617 -14.46 45.33 -32.90
C THR A 617 -14.38 45.84 -31.46
N ARG A 618 -13.71 46.96 -31.25
CA ARG A 618 -13.69 47.64 -29.95
C ARG A 618 -15.00 48.39 -29.78
N GLU A 619 -15.72 48.09 -28.70
CA GLU A 619 -16.87 48.88 -28.28
C GLU A 619 -16.37 50.16 -27.61
N ALA A 620 -16.94 51.29 -28.00
CA ALA A 620 -16.56 52.63 -27.55
C ALA A 620 -17.11 52.98 -26.17
#